data_AF-A0A1A9I4K6-F1
#
_entry.id   AF-A0A1A9I4K6-F1
#
_cell.length_a   1.000
_cell.length_b   1.000
_cell.length_c   1.000
_cell.angle_alpha   90.00
_cell.angle_beta   90.00
_cell.angle_gamma   90.00
#
_symmetry.space_group_name_H-M   'P 1'
#
loop_
_entity.id
_entity.type
_entity.pdbx_description
1 polymer ?
#
loop_
_entity_poly.entity_id
_entity_poly.type
_entity_poly.pdbx_seq_one_letter_code
_entity_poly.pdbx_strand_id
1 'polypeptide(L)' 'MLKERAIQVSGLIFVVNINKAAVHLWQQFGFKTAGGTPKGFRHKELGLVDTYNMFKDLQAY' A
#
# COMPACT_ATOMS: atom_id res chain seq x y z
N MET A 1 -7.36 -2.43 18.09
CA MET A 1 -7.26 -1.36 17.07
C MET A 1 -6.44 -1.85 15.90
N LEU A 2 -7.10 -2.53 14.96
CA LEU A 2 -6.52 -2.95 13.69
C LEU A 2 -6.28 -1.69 12.83
N LYS A 3 -5.07 -1.12 12.90
CA LYS A 3 -4.56 -0.19 11.87
C LYS A 3 -4.68 -0.95 10.55
N GLU A 4 -5.60 -0.54 9.68
CA GLU A 4 -6.11 -1.38 8.60
C GLU A 4 -5.04 -1.72 7.56
N ARG A 5 -4.36 -2.83 7.86
CA ARG A 5 -3.78 -3.90 7.04
C ARG A 5 -3.15 -3.46 5.72
N ALA A 6 -1.87 -3.12 5.80
CA ALA A 6 -0.95 -3.43 4.71
C ALA A 6 -0.69 -4.95 4.74
N ILE A 7 -0.95 -5.64 3.63
CA ILE A 7 -0.60 -7.06 3.47
C ILE A 7 0.70 -7.10 2.69
N GLN A 8 1.76 -7.59 3.33
CA GLN A 8 3.05 -7.83 2.70
C GLN A 8 3.08 -9.26 2.17
N VAL A 9 3.36 -9.40 0.88
CA VAL A 9 3.78 -10.66 0.25
C VAL A 9 5.15 -10.38 -0.34
N SER A 10 6.16 -11.22 -0.07
CA SER A 10 7.58 -10.99 -0.38
C SER A 10 7.82 -10.14 -1.65
N GLY A 11 8.25 -8.88 -1.46
CA GLY A 11 8.57 -7.91 -2.52
C GLY A 11 7.47 -6.91 -2.90
N LEU A 12 6.21 -7.13 -2.51
CA LEU A 12 5.05 -6.30 -2.86
C LEU A 12 4.19 -5.98 -1.63
N ILE A 13 3.83 -4.70 -1.48
CA ILE A 13 2.97 -4.22 -0.39
C ILE A 13 1.71 -3.61 -0.99
N PHE A 14 0.56 -4.14 -0.58
CA PHE A 14 -0.75 -3.54 -0.85
C PHE A 14 -1.06 -2.53 0.26
N VAL A 15 -1.12 -1.25 -0.09
CA VAL A 15 -1.43 -0.16 0.84
C VAL A 15 -2.77 0.46 0.43
N VAL A 16 -3.71 0.57 1.37
CA VAL A 16 -4.96 1.28 1.10
C VAL A 16 -4.65 2.78 0.94
N ASN A 17 -5.12 3.41 -0.14
CA ASN A 17 -4.79 4.81 -0.50
C ASN A 17 -5.09 5.79 0.65
N ILE A 18 -6.15 5.53 1.42
CA ILE A 18 -6.53 6.38 2.56
C ILE A 18 -5.49 6.39 3.70
N ASN A 19 -4.57 5.42 3.75
CA ASN A 19 -3.54 5.33 4.79
C ASN A 19 -2.25 6.06 4.36
N LYS A 20 -2.34 7.39 4.29
CA LYS A 20 -1.20 8.27 3.93
C LYS A 20 0.03 8.05 4.82
N ALA A 21 -0.16 7.71 6.09
CA ALA A 21 0.92 7.41 7.02
C ALA A 21 1.70 6.14 6.61
N ALA A 22 1.01 5.08 6.21
CA ALA A 22 1.66 3.86 5.70
C ALA A 22 2.38 4.14 4.37
N VAL A 23 1.76 4.89 3.45
CA VAL A 23 2.40 5.27 2.18
C VAL A 23 3.71 6.01 2.44
N HIS A 24 3.70 7.01 3.32
CA HIS A 24 4.91 7.77 3.64
C HIS A 24 5.99 6.89 4.28
N LEU A 25 5.61 6.01 5.22
CA LEU A 25 6.54 5.07 5.85
C LEU A 25 7.24 4.19 4.81
N TRP A 26 6.49 3.59 3.88
CA TRP A 26 7.07 2.71 2.87
C TRP A 26 7.93 3.45 1.85
N GLN A 27 7.59 4.70 1.52
CA GLN A 27 8.46 5.57 0.72
C GLN A 27 9.81 5.80 1.39
N GLN A 28 9.86 6.01 2.70
CA GLN A 28 11.13 6.15 3.45
C GLN A 28 11.98 4.88 3.41
N PHE A 29 11.37 3.70 3.35
CA PHE A 29 12.08 2.43 3.18
C PHE A 29 12.53 2.13 1.74
N GLY A 30 12.27 3.05 0.79
CA GLY A 30 12.66 2.93 -0.61
C GLY A 30 11.64 2.20 -1.49
N PHE A 31 10.41 2.00 -1.03
CA PHE A 31 9.33 1.48 -1.87
C PHE A 31 8.77 2.60 -2.76
N LYS A 32 8.47 2.27 -4.01
CA LYS A 32 7.85 3.15 -5.00
C LYS A 32 6.47 2.63 -5.36
N THR A 33 5.54 3.53 -5.69
CA THR A 33 4.21 3.15 -6.17
C THR A 33 4.31 2.64 -7.61
N ALA A 34 3.99 1.36 -7.85
CA ALA A 34 3.90 0.77 -9.19
C ALA A 34 2.61 1.13 -9.91
N GLY A 35 1.55 1.43 -9.15
CA GLY A 35 0.23 1.72 -9.69
C GLY A 35 -0.83 1.61 -8.60
N GLY A 36 -2.08 1.91 -8.94
CA GLY A 36 -3.20 1.78 -8.04
C GLY A 36 -4.35 0.99 -8.66
N THR A 37 -5.10 0.27 -7.83
CA THR A 37 -6.31 -0.41 -8.24
C THR A 37 -7.50 0.41 -7.75
N PRO A 38 -8.32 0.98 -8.65
CA PRO A 38 -9.49 1.71 -8.24
C PRO A 38 -10.47 0.74 -7.56
N LYS A 39 -11.07 1.16 -6.44
CA LYS A 39 -12.00 0.32 -5.65
C LYS A 39 -11.41 -1.04 -5.20
N GLY A 40 -10.09 -1.13 -5.05
CA GLY A 40 -9.38 -2.37 -4.72
C GLY A 40 -9.55 -2.87 -3.28
N PHE A 41 -10.10 -2.06 -2.38
CA PHE A 41 -10.31 -2.43 -0.97
C PHE A 41 -11.68 -1.97 -0.46
N ARG A 42 -12.35 -2.81 0.32
CA ARG A 42 -13.62 -2.47 0.98
C ARG A 42 -13.36 -2.01 2.41
N HIS A 43 -13.26 -0.70 2.60
CA HIS A 43 -13.22 -0.08 3.92
C HIS A 43 -14.59 -0.21 4.60
N LYS A 44 -14.60 -0.49 5.91
CA LYS A 44 -15.85 -0.73 6.64
C LYS A 44 -16.78 0.49 6.67
N GLU A 45 -16.21 1.69 6.78
CA GLU A 45 -16.98 2.94 6.91
C GLU A 45 -17.04 3.75 5.61
N LEU A 46 -16.06 3.57 4.71
CA LEU A 46 -15.87 4.42 3.52
C LEU A 46 -16.26 3.69 2.23
N GLY A 47 -16.69 2.43 2.33
CA GLY A 47 -17.04 1.61 1.18
C GLY A 47 -15.82 1.21 0.35
N LEU A 48 -15.97 1.17 -0.97
CA LEU A 48 -14.89 0.80 -1.87
C LEU A 48 -13.91 1.96 -2.05
N VAL A 49 -12.67 1.75 -1.66
CA VAL A 49 -11.59 2.72 -1.74
C VAL A 49 -10.46 2.20 -2.61
N ASP A 50 -9.71 3.13 -3.18
CA ASP A 50 -8.57 2.82 -4.03
C ASP A 50 -7.41 2.26 -3.21
N THR A 51 -6.59 1.42 -3.84
CA THR A 51 -5.38 0.87 -3.25
C THR A 51 -4.16 1.26 -4.07
N TYR A 52 -3.01 1.35 -3.41
CA TYR A 52 -1.70 1.48 -4.02
C TYR A 52 -0.92 0.19 -3.90
N ASN A 53 -0.30 -0.20 -4.99
CA ASN A 53 0.67 -1.29 -5.04
C ASN A 53 2.05 -0.66 -4.96
N MET A 54 2.75 -0.88 -3.85
CA MET A 54 4.10 -0.37 -3.63
C MET A 54 5.10 -1.52 -3.73
N PHE A 55 6.21 -1.30 -4.43
CA PHE A 55 7.27 -2.28 -4.62
C PHE A 55 8.64 -1.64 -4.37
N LYS A 56 9.60 -2.44 -3.91
CA LYS A 56 11.00 -2.04 -3.78
C LYS A 56 11.82 -3.01 -4.62
N ASP A 57 12.56 -2.47 -5.58
CA ASP A 57 13.54 -3.25 -6.31
C ASP A 57 14.71 -3.60 -5.39
N LEU A 58 15.02 -4.89 -5.29
CA LEU A 58 16.11 -5.42 -4.46
C LEU A 58 17.33 -5.82 -5.30
N GLN A 59 17.25 -5.75 -6.64
CA GLN A 59 18.34 -6.11 -7.56
C GLN A 59 19.21 -4.92 -7.98
N ALA A 60 18.88 -3.70 -7.56
CA ALA A 60 19.73 -2.53 -7.77
C ALA A 60 20.91 -2.52 -6.78
N TYR A 61 21.92 -3.36 -7.03
CA TYR A 61 23.26 -3.31 -6.44
C TYR A 61 24.31 -3.46 -7.55
#